data_AF-A0A963VVA5-F1
#
_entry.id   AF-A0A963VVA5-F1
#
_cell.length_a   1.000
_cell.length_b   1.000
_cell.length_c   1.000
_cell.angle_alpha   90.00
_cell.angle_beta   90.00
_cell.angle_gamma   90.00
#
_symmetry.space_group_name_H-M   'P 1'
#
loop_
_entity.id
_entity.type
_entity.pdbx_description
1 polymer ?
#
loop_
_entity_poly.entity_id
_entity_poly.type
_entity_poly.pdbx_seq_one_letter_code
_entity_poly.pdbx_strand_id
1 'polypeptide(L)'
;MAVRETLKLIATHERVRAKEFNRGVKDCYKTKVRPKISADPALQLLGIAVGEGYSLKIREWIVDLATERGSPLASRWEKFIYPADADEPEPYSLPRVPPRRKRLPEETRFKKGQSGNIHGRPSKIKLDYKLPFEDFLYDQVEISIQGELREISRAEALVHELNRRALGGDEDIARILRTSYAREIMDRWRRMEHIVFDMSIVRDDVEDPPVVDYMRSLHILNRRTVRHLLIQPWAVNAALQRMGAHRLSHEEQAVVLRSTSTPSKVYWPDWWEVFTK
;
A
#
# COMPACT_ATOMS: atom_id res chain seq x y z
N MET A 1 -10.15 -19.26 29.34
CA MET A 1 -11.23 -19.24 28.32
C MET A 1 -11.94 -17.89 28.23
N ALA A 2 -12.32 -17.26 29.35
CA ALA A 2 -13.04 -15.98 29.37
C ALA A 2 -12.37 -14.85 28.56
N VAL A 3 -11.04 -14.67 28.65
CA VAL A 3 -10.28 -13.66 27.88
C VAL A 3 -10.38 -13.87 26.36
N ARG A 4 -10.41 -15.14 25.92
CA ARG A 4 -10.50 -15.48 24.49
C ARG A 4 -11.88 -15.17 23.93
N GLU A 5 -12.92 -15.42 24.72
CA GLU A 5 -14.31 -15.12 24.33
C GLU A 5 -14.59 -13.61 24.40
N THR A 6 -14.06 -12.89 25.39
CA THR A 6 -14.14 -11.41 25.42
C THR A 6 -13.41 -10.77 24.24
N LEU A 7 -12.23 -11.27 23.87
CA LEU A 7 -11.53 -10.81 22.67
C LEU A 7 -12.31 -11.10 21.38
N LYS A 8 -12.94 -12.27 21.26
CA LYS A 8 -13.82 -12.57 20.12
C LYS A 8 -15.01 -11.63 20.07
N LEU A 9 -15.61 -11.34 21.22
CA LEU A 9 -16.77 -10.47 21.36
C LEU A 9 -16.46 -9.02 20.97
N ILE A 10 -15.32 -8.51 21.44
CA ILE A 10 -14.77 -7.19 21.04
C ILE A 10 -14.53 -7.18 19.53
N ALA A 11 -13.96 -8.25 18.96
CA ALA A 11 -13.71 -8.35 17.53
C ALA A 11 -15.01 -8.42 16.69
N THR A 12 -16.06 -9.10 17.15
CA THR A 12 -17.37 -9.13 16.48
C THR A 12 -18.10 -7.80 16.58
N HIS A 13 -18.09 -7.18 17.76
CA HIS A 13 -18.71 -5.89 17.99
C HIS A 13 -18.09 -4.79 17.11
N GLU A 14 -16.76 -4.78 17.04
CA GLU A 14 -16.02 -3.85 16.19
C GLU A 14 -16.19 -4.14 14.70
N ARG A 15 -16.43 -5.41 14.29
CA ARG A 15 -16.80 -5.74 12.90
C ARG A 15 -18.19 -5.24 12.52
N VAL A 16 -19.15 -5.29 13.43
CA VAL A 16 -20.50 -4.74 13.21
C VAL A 16 -20.41 -3.22 13.13
N ARG A 17 -19.71 -2.58 14.07
CA ARG A 17 -19.45 -1.14 14.07
C ARG A 17 -18.71 -0.70 12.81
N ALA A 18 -17.70 -1.45 12.35
CA ALA A 18 -17.01 -1.18 11.09
C ALA A 18 -17.92 -1.40 9.87
N LYS A 19 -18.87 -2.35 9.90
CA LYS A 19 -19.87 -2.53 8.83
C LYS A 19 -20.87 -1.38 8.76
N GLU A 20 -21.32 -0.88 9.91
CA GLU A 20 -22.25 0.25 10.02
C GLU A 20 -21.55 1.58 9.65
N PHE A 21 -20.31 1.77 10.13
CA PHE A 21 -19.46 2.87 9.71
C PHE A 21 -19.15 2.80 8.21
N ASN A 22 -18.88 1.62 7.65
CA ASN A 22 -18.75 1.41 6.20
C ASN A 22 -20.08 1.58 5.44
N ARG A 23 -21.25 1.56 6.09
CA ARG A 23 -22.54 1.87 5.49
C ARG A 23 -22.73 3.39 5.37
N GLY A 24 -22.30 4.17 6.36
CA GLY A 24 -22.23 5.64 6.28
C GLY A 24 -21.10 6.16 5.38
N VAL A 25 -19.98 5.44 5.31
CA VAL A 25 -18.81 5.77 4.47
C VAL A 25 -18.97 5.28 3.02
N LYS A 26 -20.00 4.50 2.69
CA LYS A 26 -20.24 4.06 1.30
C LYS A 26 -20.60 5.22 0.35
N ASP A 27 -21.03 6.36 0.89
CA ASP A 27 -21.25 7.61 0.14
C ASP A 27 -19.98 8.48 0.04
N CYS A 28 -18.92 8.17 0.79
CA CYS A 28 -17.69 8.93 0.80
C CYS A 28 -16.46 8.00 0.84
N TYR A 29 -15.88 7.78 -0.34
CA TYR A 29 -14.53 7.25 -0.59
C TYR A 29 -14.35 5.72 -0.65
N LYS A 30 -14.50 5.19 -1.88
CA LYS A 30 -13.84 3.95 -2.30
C LYS A 30 -12.38 4.22 -2.68
N THR A 31 -11.46 4.23 -1.73
CA THR A 31 -10.03 4.32 -2.05
C THR A 31 -9.34 2.97 -1.88
N LYS A 32 -9.49 2.08 -2.88
CA LYS A 32 -8.55 0.97 -3.06
C LYS A 32 -7.15 1.57 -3.24
N VAL A 33 -6.28 1.52 -2.25
CA VAL A 33 -4.87 1.90 -2.42
C VAL A 33 -4.21 0.85 -3.31
N ARG A 34 -4.01 1.21 -4.57
CA ARG A 34 -3.10 0.50 -5.46
C ARG A 34 -1.75 1.20 -5.34
N PRO A 35 -0.61 0.47 -5.36
CA PRO A 35 0.70 1.10 -5.31
C PRO A 35 0.79 2.17 -6.42
N LYS A 36 1.29 3.37 -6.09
CA LYS A 36 1.69 4.33 -7.12
C LYS A 36 2.73 3.60 -7.98
N ILE A 37 2.41 3.31 -9.24
CA ILE A 37 3.42 2.80 -10.17
C ILE A 37 4.35 3.99 -10.41
N SER A 38 5.50 3.98 -9.74
CA SER A 38 6.48 5.05 -9.91
C SER A 38 7.09 4.94 -11.29
N ALA A 39 7.13 6.05 -12.02
CA ALA A 39 7.83 6.12 -13.30
C ALA A 39 9.36 6.03 -13.09
N ASP A 40 9.85 6.16 -11.86
CA ASP A 40 11.27 6.26 -11.52
C ASP A 40 12.13 5.16 -12.13
N PRO A 41 11.78 3.86 -12.05
CA PRO A 41 12.61 2.82 -12.65
C PRO A 41 12.69 2.99 -14.18
N ALA A 42 11.60 3.40 -14.83
CA ALA A 42 11.61 3.66 -16.27
C ALA A 42 12.40 4.93 -16.63
N LEU A 43 12.32 5.99 -15.82
CA LEU A 43 13.11 7.21 -16.00
C LEU A 43 14.61 6.94 -15.86
N GLN A 44 14.99 6.07 -14.92
CA GLN A 44 16.38 5.67 -14.70
C GLN A 44 16.88 4.72 -15.80
N LEU A 45 16.10 3.72 -16.19
CA LEU A 45 16.42 2.82 -17.32
C LEU A 45 16.62 3.60 -18.64
N LEU A 46 15.84 4.66 -18.84
CA LEU A 46 15.95 5.53 -20.01
C LEU A 46 17.05 6.59 -19.87
N GLY A 47 17.76 6.66 -18.74
CA GLY A 47 18.78 7.67 -18.49
C GLY A 47 18.23 9.11 -18.45
N ILE A 48 16.93 9.28 -18.26
CA ILE A 48 16.24 10.58 -18.16
C ILE A 48 16.49 11.20 -16.79
N ALA A 49 16.54 10.36 -15.75
CA ALA A 49 16.77 10.78 -14.38
C ALA A 49 17.76 9.85 -13.66
N VAL A 50 18.38 10.36 -12.61
CA VAL A 50 19.40 9.68 -11.79
C VAL A 50 19.07 9.87 -10.32
N GLY A 51 19.19 8.83 -9.50
CA GLY A 51 18.94 8.87 -8.05
C GLY A 51 17.68 8.10 -7.64
N GLU A 52 17.38 8.10 -6.34
CA GLU A 52 16.29 7.30 -5.77
C GLU A 52 15.35 8.15 -4.90
N GLY A 53 14.04 7.95 -5.07
CA GLY A 53 13.02 8.63 -4.27
C GLY A 53 13.13 10.16 -4.36
N TYR A 54 13.37 10.81 -3.22
CA TYR A 54 13.45 12.28 -3.13
C TYR A 54 14.76 12.88 -3.64
N SER A 55 15.78 12.06 -3.93
CA SER A 55 17.06 12.52 -4.50
C SER A 55 17.13 12.43 -6.02
N LEU A 56 16.00 12.12 -6.68
CA LEU A 56 15.93 12.03 -8.13
C LEU A 56 16.29 13.38 -8.78
N LYS A 57 17.23 13.36 -9.71
CA LYS A 57 17.67 14.49 -10.53
C LYS A 57 17.42 14.21 -12.01
N ILE A 58 17.04 15.22 -12.77
CA ILE A 58 16.79 15.16 -14.21
C ILE A 58 18.09 15.40 -14.95
N ARG A 59 18.42 14.63 -15.98
CA ARG A 59 19.61 14.93 -16.79
C ARG A 59 19.43 16.20 -17.61
N GLU A 60 20.50 16.97 -17.76
CA GLU A 60 20.49 18.24 -18.51
C GLU A 60 19.95 18.09 -19.95
N TRP A 61 20.39 17.07 -20.69
CA TRP A 61 20.00 16.85 -22.09
C TRP A 61 18.48 16.77 -22.34
N ILE A 62 17.70 16.22 -21.39
CA ILE A 62 16.25 16.11 -21.57
C ILE A 62 15.56 17.44 -21.24
N VAL A 63 16.17 18.25 -20.38
CA VAL A 63 15.72 19.60 -20.06
C VAL A 63 15.89 20.49 -21.29
N ASP A 64 17.06 20.44 -21.94
CA ASP A 64 17.32 21.18 -23.17
C ASP A 64 16.31 20.85 -24.26
N LEU A 65 16.07 19.55 -24.51
CA LEU A 65 15.06 19.09 -25.45
C LEU A 65 13.64 19.53 -25.08
N ALA A 66 13.29 19.53 -23.79
CA ALA A 66 11.99 20.01 -23.35
C ALA A 66 11.82 21.52 -23.63
N THR A 67 12.89 22.30 -23.44
CA THR A 67 12.92 23.74 -23.69
C THR A 67 12.87 24.07 -25.18
N GLU A 68 13.59 23.34 -26.04
CA GLU A 68 13.49 23.45 -27.51
C GLU A 68 12.05 23.19 -28.01
N ARG A 69 11.32 22.32 -27.30
CA ARG A 69 9.91 22.01 -27.59
C ARG A 69 8.93 23.05 -27.03
N GLY A 70 9.43 24.16 -26.48
CA GLY A 70 8.63 25.26 -25.94
C GLY A 70 8.20 25.09 -24.48
N SER A 71 8.79 24.17 -23.73
CA SER A 71 8.54 24.09 -22.28
C SER A 71 9.31 25.18 -21.55
N PRO A 72 8.68 25.92 -20.61
CA PRO A 72 9.35 27.00 -19.91
C PRO A 72 10.44 26.44 -19.00
N LEU A 73 11.70 26.86 -19.23
CA LEU A 73 12.77 26.65 -18.28
C LEU A 73 12.56 27.64 -17.13
N ALA A 74 12.33 27.13 -15.92
CA ALA A 74 12.33 27.98 -14.73
C ALA A 74 13.67 27.81 -14.03
N SER A 75 14.43 28.90 -13.94
CA SER A 75 15.71 28.99 -13.21
C SER A 75 15.61 28.54 -11.75
N ARG A 76 14.40 28.48 -11.19
CA ARG A 76 14.10 27.89 -9.87
C ARG A 76 14.49 26.40 -9.74
N TRP A 77 14.70 25.68 -10.84
CA TRP A 77 14.83 24.23 -10.84
C TRP A 77 16.24 23.70 -11.14
N GLU A 78 17.25 24.57 -11.25
CA GLU A 78 18.65 24.20 -11.52
C GLU A 78 19.19 23.13 -10.54
N LYS A 79 18.77 23.19 -9.26
CA LYS A 79 19.18 22.21 -8.24
C LYS A 79 18.74 20.76 -8.49
N PHE A 80 17.74 20.56 -9.36
CA PHE A 80 17.24 19.23 -9.75
C PHE A 80 17.87 18.73 -11.04
N ILE A 81 18.71 19.54 -11.69
CA ILE A 81 19.44 19.13 -12.88
C ILE A 81 20.68 18.35 -12.42
N TYR A 82 20.87 17.19 -13.03
CA TYR A 82 22.10 16.42 -12.93
C TYR A 82 23.10 17.02 -13.93
N PRO A 83 24.24 17.55 -13.47
CA PRO A 83 25.20 18.26 -14.34
C PRO A 83 25.72 17.36 -15.47
N ALA A 84 25.95 17.91 -16.66
CA ALA A 84 26.56 17.15 -17.76
C ALA A 84 28.02 16.74 -17.50
N ASP A 85 28.74 17.46 -16.64
CA ASP A 85 30.14 17.22 -16.27
C ASP A 85 30.32 16.24 -15.10
N ALA A 86 29.22 15.82 -14.46
CA ALA A 86 29.26 14.80 -13.43
C ALA A 86 29.54 13.41 -14.04
N ASP A 87 30.32 12.59 -13.31
CA ASP A 87 30.64 11.21 -13.70
C ASP A 87 29.37 10.47 -14.15
N GLU A 88 29.44 9.76 -15.28
CA GLU A 88 28.30 8.98 -15.75
C GLU A 88 27.95 7.95 -14.66
N PRO A 89 26.77 8.08 -14.01
CA PRO A 89 26.39 7.13 -12.99
C PRO A 89 26.21 5.77 -13.65
N GLU A 90 26.53 4.71 -12.91
CA GLU A 90 26.37 3.35 -13.39
C GLU A 90 24.97 3.15 -13.99
N PRO A 91 24.85 2.48 -15.15
CA PRO A 91 23.57 2.21 -15.76
C PRO A 91 22.64 1.56 -14.75
N TYR A 92 21.49 2.20 -14.49
CA TYR A 92 20.51 1.63 -13.60
C TYR A 92 20.05 0.29 -14.16
N SER A 93 20.21 -0.76 -13.36
CA SER A 93 19.69 -2.09 -13.65
C SER A 93 18.61 -2.40 -12.63
N LEU A 94 17.50 -2.99 -13.09
CA LEU A 94 16.47 -3.43 -12.15
C LEU A 94 17.08 -4.42 -11.15
N PRO A 95 16.78 -4.28 -9.84
CA PRO A 95 17.24 -5.25 -8.87
C PRO A 95 16.73 -6.63 -9.29
N ARG A 96 17.66 -7.52 -9.65
CA ARG A 96 17.34 -8.90 -10.01
C ARG A 96 16.81 -9.60 -8.77
N VAL A 97 15.49 -9.60 -8.60
CA VAL A 97 14.86 -10.42 -7.57
C VAL A 97 15.09 -11.86 -8.04
N PRO A 98 15.90 -12.67 -7.32
CA PRO A 98 16.13 -14.03 -7.74
C PRO A 98 14.76 -14.72 -7.87
N PRO A 99 14.52 -15.45 -8.97
CA PRO A 99 13.26 -16.14 -9.14
C PRO A 99 13.03 -16.98 -7.90
N ARG A 100 11.88 -16.82 -7.24
CA ARG A 100 11.55 -17.63 -6.06
C ARG A 100 11.68 -19.09 -6.49
N ARG A 101 12.66 -19.80 -5.93
CA ARG A 101 12.85 -21.22 -6.22
C ARG A 101 11.51 -21.91 -6.03
N LYS A 102 10.99 -22.53 -7.09
CA LYS A 102 9.81 -23.39 -6.96
C LYS A 102 10.18 -24.45 -5.94
N ARG A 103 9.48 -24.47 -4.80
CA ARG A 103 9.71 -25.49 -3.77
C ARG A 103 9.48 -26.85 -4.41
N LEU A 104 10.43 -27.76 -4.23
CA LEU A 104 10.26 -29.11 -4.76
C LEU A 104 9.03 -29.76 -4.13
N PRO A 105 8.33 -30.68 -4.81
CA PRO A 105 7.21 -31.41 -4.23
C PRO A 105 7.56 -32.09 -2.89
N GLU A 106 8.82 -32.49 -2.72
CA GLU A 106 9.33 -33.07 -1.48
C GLU A 106 9.46 -32.06 -0.34
N GLU A 107 9.78 -30.80 -0.65
CA GLU A 107 9.92 -29.71 0.32
C GLU A 107 8.56 -29.22 0.85
N THR A 108 7.47 -29.47 0.11
CA THR A 108 6.10 -29.08 0.50
C THR A 108 5.26 -30.23 1.05
N ARG A 109 5.76 -31.48 0.98
CA ARG A 109 5.11 -32.64 1.59
C ARG A 109 5.22 -32.59 3.11
N PHE A 110 4.11 -32.87 3.79
CA PHE A 110 4.15 -33.10 5.24
C PHE A 110 4.98 -34.34 5.55
N LYS A 111 5.82 -34.28 6.60
CA LYS A 111 6.58 -35.46 7.05
C LYS A 111 5.60 -36.53 7.52
N LYS A 112 5.88 -37.80 7.21
CA LYS A 112 5.05 -38.93 7.67
C LYS A 112 4.93 -38.89 9.19
N GLY A 113 3.70 -38.88 9.70
CA GLY A 113 3.41 -38.74 11.13
C GLY A 113 3.24 -37.29 11.63
N GLN A 114 3.57 -36.28 10.82
CA GLN A 114 3.22 -34.88 11.08
C GLN A 114 1.98 -34.51 10.26
N SER A 115 0.82 -34.40 10.91
CA SER A 115 -0.35 -33.80 10.29
C SER A 115 -0.08 -32.32 10.03
N GLY A 116 -0.34 -31.85 8.81
CA GLY A 116 -0.33 -30.42 8.47
C GLY A 116 -1.39 -29.60 9.21
N ASN A 117 -2.28 -30.29 9.92
CA ASN A 117 -3.32 -29.71 10.74
C ASN A 117 -3.11 -30.18 12.19
N ILE A 118 -2.41 -29.37 12.98
CA ILE A 118 -2.06 -29.64 14.39
C ILE A 118 -3.32 -29.91 15.24
N HIS A 119 -4.45 -29.31 14.87
CA HIS A 119 -5.71 -29.46 15.60
C HIS A 119 -6.60 -30.59 15.07
N GLY A 120 -6.10 -31.38 14.12
CA GLY A 120 -6.88 -32.43 13.47
C GLY A 120 -8.04 -31.88 12.63
N ARG A 121 -8.69 -32.76 11.88
CA ARG A 121 -9.96 -32.42 11.25
C ARG A 121 -10.98 -32.23 12.38
N PRO A 122 -11.65 -31.07 12.51
CA PRO A 122 -12.68 -30.90 13.53
C PRO A 122 -13.73 -32.01 13.40
N SER A 123 -14.06 -32.67 14.52
CA SER A 123 -15.07 -33.72 14.54
C SER A 123 -16.41 -33.12 14.10
N LYS A 124 -17.22 -33.90 13.36
CA LYS A 124 -18.58 -33.51 13.02
C LYS A 124 -19.41 -33.46 14.31
N ILE A 125 -19.39 -32.32 15.00
CA ILE A 125 -20.34 -32.04 16.07
C ILE A 125 -21.70 -31.89 15.40
N LYS A 126 -22.67 -32.73 15.78
CA LYS A 126 -24.08 -32.52 15.44
C LYS A 126 -24.56 -31.29 16.21
N LEU A 127 -24.44 -30.11 15.62
CA LEU A 127 -25.00 -28.87 16.16
C LEU A 127 -26.52 -28.89 15.96
N ASP A 128 -27.25 -29.43 16.94
CA ASP A 128 -28.72 -29.26 17.03
C ASP A 128 -29.13 -28.59 18.36
N TYR A 129 -28.17 -28.01 19.06
CA TYR A 129 -28.41 -27.10 20.18
C TYR A 129 -27.75 -25.77 19.84
N LYS A 130 -28.55 -24.72 19.60
CA LYS A 130 -28.09 -23.34 19.78
C LYS A 130 -27.57 -23.26 21.22
N LEU A 131 -26.26 -23.05 21.39
CA LEU A 131 -25.69 -22.91 22.73
C LEU A 131 -26.40 -21.73 23.42
N PRO A 132 -26.87 -21.85 24.67
CA PRO A 132 -27.58 -20.78 25.41
C PRO A 132 -26.81 -19.45 25.53
N PHE A 133 -25.55 -19.44 25.10
CA PHE A 133 -24.61 -18.35 25.22
C PHE A 133 -24.32 -17.64 23.89
N GLU A 134 -24.81 -18.16 22.75
CA GLU A 134 -24.55 -17.52 21.45
C GLU A 134 -25.16 -16.12 21.38
N ASP A 135 -26.34 -15.93 21.97
CA ASP A 135 -27.10 -14.67 21.91
C ASP A 135 -27.02 -13.85 23.22
N PHE A 136 -26.64 -14.46 24.37
CA PHE A 136 -26.64 -13.81 25.71
C PHE A 136 -25.86 -12.50 25.79
N LEU A 137 -24.73 -12.40 25.08
CA LEU A 137 -23.88 -11.20 25.09
C LEU A 137 -24.38 -10.12 24.13
N TYR A 138 -25.24 -10.47 23.18
CA TYR A 138 -25.84 -9.55 22.21
C TYR A 138 -27.20 -9.01 22.67
N ASP A 139 -27.80 -9.62 23.68
CA ASP A 139 -28.99 -9.08 24.36
C ASP A 139 -28.75 -7.64 24.80
N GLN A 140 -29.75 -6.81 24.56
CA GLN A 140 -29.73 -5.40 24.93
C GLN A 140 -30.04 -5.24 26.43
N VAL A 141 -29.35 -4.28 27.05
CA VAL A 141 -29.53 -3.86 28.43
C VAL A 141 -29.46 -2.33 28.52
N GLU A 142 -30.29 -1.76 29.38
CA GLU A 142 -30.26 -0.33 29.67
C GLU A 142 -29.21 -0.03 30.73
N ILE A 143 -28.25 0.84 30.40
CA ILE A 143 -27.26 1.34 31.37
C ILE A 143 -27.15 2.87 31.30
N SER A 144 -26.78 3.49 32.42
CA SER A 144 -26.52 4.93 32.47
C SER A 144 -25.06 5.23 32.13
N ILE A 145 -24.81 5.97 31.05
CA ILE A 145 -23.48 6.43 30.64
C ILE A 145 -23.48 7.96 30.71
N GLN A 146 -22.60 8.53 31.55
CA GLN A 146 -22.48 9.99 31.71
C GLN A 146 -23.80 10.71 32.06
N GLY A 147 -24.70 10.02 32.77
CA GLY A 147 -26.00 10.55 33.17
C GLY A 147 -27.14 10.33 32.17
N GLU A 148 -26.86 9.77 30.99
CA GLU A 148 -27.89 9.41 30.00
C GLU A 148 -28.16 7.90 30.02
N LEU A 149 -29.44 7.50 30.00
CA LEU A 149 -29.83 6.10 29.82
C LEU A 149 -29.65 5.72 28.36
N ARG A 150 -28.91 4.64 28.11
CA ARG A 150 -28.68 4.09 26.77
C ARG A 150 -28.93 2.59 26.79
N GLU A 151 -29.60 2.11 25.75
CA GLU A 151 -29.77 0.69 25.47
C GLU A 151 -28.57 0.22 24.63
N ILE A 152 -27.77 -0.69 25.20
CA ILE A 152 -26.57 -1.24 24.57
C ILE A 152 -26.50 -2.74 24.81
N SER A 153 -25.65 -3.46 24.08
CA SER A 153 -25.48 -4.90 24.31
C SER A 153 -24.81 -5.20 25.66
N ARG A 154 -25.12 -6.36 26.26
CA ARG A 154 -24.44 -6.83 27.49
C ARG A 154 -22.92 -6.87 27.34
N ALA A 155 -22.44 -7.20 26.14
CA ALA A 155 -21.03 -7.14 25.76
C ALA A 155 -20.42 -5.75 25.98
N GLU A 156 -21.07 -4.72 25.45
CA GLU A 156 -20.62 -3.33 25.56
C GLU A 156 -20.70 -2.84 27.01
N ALA A 157 -21.80 -3.16 27.71
CA ALA A 157 -21.96 -2.83 29.12
C ALA A 157 -20.82 -3.39 29.98
N LEU A 158 -20.41 -4.63 29.72
CA LEU A 158 -19.27 -5.25 30.40
C LEU A 158 -17.95 -4.52 30.11
N VAL A 159 -17.68 -4.17 28.85
CA VAL A 159 -16.47 -3.41 28.48
C VAL A 159 -16.47 -2.03 29.14
N HIS A 160 -17.61 -1.35 29.18
CA HIS A 160 -17.76 -0.07 29.87
C HIS A 160 -17.44 -0.18 31.36
N GLU A 161 -17.95 -1.21 32.04
CA GLU A 161 -17.70 -1.43 33.46
C GLU A 161 -16.22 -1.76 33.74
N LEU A 162 -15.58 -2.58 32.90
CA LEU A 162 -14.15 -2.87 33.02
C LEU A 162 -13.29 -1.61 32.83
N ASN A 163 -13.63 -0.75 31.87
CA ASN A 163 -12.94 0.53 31.66
C ASN A 163 -13.10 1.45 32.87
N ARG A 164 -14.32 1.55 33.41
CA ARG A 164 -14.59 2.35 34.61
C ARG A 164 -13.75 1.88 35.80
N ARG A 165 -13.65 0.57 36.03
CA ARG A 165 -12.81 -0.01 37.10
C ARG A 165 -11.32 0.21 36.88
N ALA A 166 -10.83 0.05 35.65
CA ALA A 166 -9.43 0.32 35.32
C ALA A 166 -9.05 1.80 35.55
N LEU A 167 -9.92 2.74 35.16
CA LEU A 167 -9.74 4.17 35.43
C LEU A 167 -9.84 4.50 36.93
N GLY A 168 -10.61 3.72 37.68
CA GLY A 168 -10.71 3.78 39.14
C GLY A 168 -9.48 3.22 39.89
N GLY A 169 -8.44 2.77 39.19
CA GLY A 169 -7.18 2.31 39.79
C GLY A 169 -7.03 0.79 39.93
N ASP A 170 -7.93 -0.02 39.39
CA ASP A 170 -7.78 -1.48 39.37
C ASP A 170 -6.72 -1.90 38.34
N GLU A 171 -5.47 -2.03 38.80
CA GLU A 171 -4.30 -2.30 37.96
C GLU A 171 -4.38 -3.65 37.23
N ASP A 172 -5.01 -4.65 37.82
CA ASP A 172 -5.17 -5.97 37.22
C ASP A 172 -6.09 -5.90 36.00
N ILE A 173 -7.22 -5.20 36.12
CA ILE A 173 -8.13 -4.95 35.00
C ILE A 173 -7.47 -4.05 33.97
N ALA A 174 -6.76 -2.99 34.38
CA ALA A 174 -6.04 -2.11 33.46
C ALA A 174 -4.96 -2.87 32.66
N ARG A 175 -4.27 -3.83 33.29
CA ARG A 175 -3.30 -4.71 32.64
C ARG A 175 -3.97 -5.68 31.66
N ILE A 176 -5.10 -6.28 32.04
CA ILE A 176 -5.88 -7.16 31.15
C ILE A 176 -6.39 -6.39 29.94
N LEU A 177 -6.91 -5.18 30.12
CA LEU A 177 -7.38 -4.33 29.02
C LEU A 177 -6.23 -3.91 28.11
N ARG A 178 -5.10 -3.44 28.65
CA ARG A 178 -3.92 -3.08 27.85
C ARG A 178 -3.39 -4.24 27.02
N THR A 179 -3.25 -5.42 27.62
CA THR A 179 -2.75 -6.61 26.91
C THR A 179 -3.75 -7.11 25.88
N SER A 180 -5.05 -7.08 26.19
CA SER A 180 -6.12 -7.45 25.26
C SER A 180 -6.20 -6.48 24.08
N TYR A 181 -6.08 -5.18 24.33
CA TYR A 181 -6.08 -4.14 23.32
C TYR A 181 -4.82 -4.23 22.43
N ALA A 182 -3.63 -4.38 23.02
CA ALA A 182 -2.39 -4.57 22.28
C ALA A 182 -2.44 -5.84 21.42
N ARG A 183 -3.02 -6.93 21.94
CA ARG A 183 -3.21 -8.17 21.19
C ARG A 183 -4.20 -8.01 20.05
N GLU A 184 -5.35 -7.39 20.27
CA GLU A 184 -6.32 -7.14 19.20
C GLU A 184 -5.76 -6.18 18.15
N ILE A 185 -4.99 -5.18 18.56
CA ILE A 185 -4.20 -4.35 17.64
C ILE A 185 -3.29 -5.27 16.81
N MET A 186 -2.42 -6.08 17.43
CA MET A 186 -1.46 -6.94 16.70
C MET A 186 -2.14 -8.01 15.84
N ASP A 187 -3.27 -8.56 16.27
CA ASP A 187 -4.05 -9.52 15.49
C ASP A 187 -4.81 -8.83 14.35
N ARG A 188 -5.27 -7.58 14.52
CA ARG A 188 -5.70 -6.72 13.41
C ARG A 188 -4.52 -6.43 12.47
N TRP A 189 -3.31 -6.26 13.01
CA TRP A 189 -2.10 -6.10 12.19
C TRP A 189 -1.80 -7.30 11.32
N ARG A 190 -1.95 -8.50 11.87
CA ARG A 190 -1.77 -9.75 11.11
C ARG A 190 -2.91 -10.06 10.15
N ARG A 191 -4.13 -9.66 10.49
CA ARG A 191 -5.33 -9.81 9.64
C ARG A 191 -5.46 -8.71 8.58
N MET A 192 -4.57 -7.71 8.57
CA MET A 192 -4.69 -6.50 7.75
C MET A 192 -6.04 -5.77 7.94
N GLU A 193 -6.64 -5.90 9.13
CA GLU A 193 -7.94 -5.31 9.52
C GLU A 193 -7.76 -3.96 10.25
N HIS A 194 -6.63 -3.28 10.04
CA HIS A 194 -6.40 -1.97 10.64
C HIS A 194 -7.33 -0.93 10.01
N ILE A 195 -8.12 -0.25 10.84
CA ILE A 195 -8.44 1.15 10.61
C ILE A 195 -7.14 1.89 10.97
N VAL A 196 -6.39 2.28 9.96
CA VAL A 196 -5.37 3.31 10.14
C VAL A 196 -6.17 4.58 10.39
N PHE A 197 -6.43 4.92 11.66
CA PHE A 197 -6.44 6.35 11.99
C PHE A 197 -5.00 6.77 11.81
N ASP A 198 -4.67 7.07 10.57
CA ASP A 198 -3.66 8.07 10.37
C ASP A 198 -4.38 9.31 10.89
N MET A 199 -4.01 9.76 12.09
CA MET A 199 -3.80 11.19 12.21
C MET A 199 -2.59 11.56 11.34
N SER A 200 -2.63 11.20 10.05
CA SER A 200 -2.24 12.14 9.05
C SER A 200 -3.22 13.26 9.29
N ILE A 201 -2.73 14.32 9.91
CA ILE A 201 -3.05 15.64 9.41
C ILE A 201 -3.11 15.45 7.89
N VAL A 202 -4.32 15.43 7.34
CA VAL A 202 -4.53 15.64 5.92
C VAL A 202 -4.08 17.07 5.75
N ARG A 203 -2.77 17.23 5.59
CA ARG A 203 -2.28 18.22 4.68
C ARG A 203 -2.50 17.57 3.33
N ASP A 204 -3.35 18.21 2.55
CA ASP A 204 -3.26 18.18 1.09
C ASP A 204 -1.84 18.57 0.57
N ASP A 205 -0.83 18.70 1.44
CA ASP A 205 0.55 19.14 1.21
C ASP A 205 1.59 18.03 1.44
N VAL A 206 1.35 16.78 1.01
CA VAL A 206 2.50 16.07 0.45
C VAL A 206 2.62 16.58 -0.97
N GLU A 207 3.20 17.78 -1.08
CA GLU A 207 3.71 18.30 -2.34
C GLU A 207 4.43 17.14 -3.03
N ASP A 208 4.06 16.85 -4.29
CA ASP A 208 4.85 15.92 -5.09
C ASP A 208 6.32 16.34 -4.93
N PRO A 209 7.29 15.39 -4.81
CA PRO A 209 8.70 15.77 -4.68
C PRO A 209 8.99 16.84 -5.72
N PRO A 210 9.61 17.98 -5.40
CA PRO A 210 9.56 19.14 -6.30
C PRO A 210 10.14 18.85 -7.71
N VAL A 211 10.97 17.82 -7.84
CA VAL A 211 11.43 17.26 -9.13
C VAL A 211 10.30 16.71 -10.01
N VAL A 212 9.27 16.09 -9.44
CA VAL A 212 8.10 15.57 -10.18
C VAL A 212 7.28 16.71 -10.76
N ASP A 213 7.04 17.76 -9.98
CA ASP A 213 6.37 18.96 -10.48
C ASP A 213 7.20 19.65 -11.55
N TYR A 214 8.52 19.65 -11.42
CA TYR A 214 9.42 20.14 -12.45
C TYR A 214 9.35 19.29 -13.74
N MET A 215 9.40 17.96 -13.65
CA MET A 215 9.24 17.07 -14.81
C MET A 215 7.88 17.25 -15.50
N ARG A 216 6.84 17.64 -14.74
CA ARG A 216 5.52 17.97 -15.29
C ARG A 216 5.51 19.31 -16.00
N SER A 217 6.16 20.35 -15.46
CA SER A 217 6.27 21.64 -16.14
C SER A 217 7.08 21.54 -17.44
N LEU A 218 8.03 20.61 -17.50
CA LEU A 218 8.78 20.24 -18.71
C LEU A 218 8.01 19.32 -19.67
N HIS A 219 6.77 18.92 -19.35
CA HIS A 219 5.98 17.96 -20.14
C HIS A 219 6.71 16.63 -20.40
N ILE A 220 7.60 16.20 -19.50
CA ILE A 220 8.25 14.88 -19.54
C ILE A 220 7.27 13.83 -18.99
N LEU A 221 6.57 14.19 -17.91
CA LEU A 221 5.55 13.35 -17.27
C LEU A 221 4.14 13.82 -17.59
N ASN A 222 3.23 12.87 -17.78
CA ASN A 222 1.80 13.10 -17.90
C ASN A 222 1.06 12.46 -16.74
N ARG A 223 0.08 13.19 -16.20
CA ARG A 223 -0.84 12.67 -15.19
C ARG A 223 -2.03 12.04 -15.90
N ARG A 224 -1.95 10.74 -16.17
CA ARG A 224 -3.10 9.99 -16.76
C ARG A 224 -4.22 9.77 -15.76
N THR A 225 -3.88 9.60 -14.49
CA THR A 225 -4.82 9.49 -13.36
C THR A 225 -4.18 10.08 -12.11
N VAL A 226 -4.96 10.30 -11.04
CA VAL A 226 -4.44 10.75 -9.73
C VAL A 226 -3.26 9.90 -9.21
N ARG A 227 -3.11 8.66 -9.69
CA ARG A 227 -2.23 7.62 -9.13
C ARG A 227 -1.08 7.15 -10.01
N HIS A 228 -1.01 7.60 -11.26
CA HIS A 228 0.00 7.15 -12.22
C HIS A 228 0.60 8.33 -12.96
N LEU A 229 1.90 8.53 -12.75
CA LEU A 229 2.73 9.41 -13.57
C LEU A 229 3.29 8.55 -14.69
N LEU A 230 3.06 8.96 -15.93
CA LEU A 230 3.52 8.23 -17.11
C LEU A 230 4.45 9.11 -17.92
N ILE A 231 5.50 8.52 -18.47
CA ILE A 231 6.47 9.19 -19.33
C ILE A 231 5.80 9.49 -20.68
N GLN A 232 6.02 10.71 -21.18
CA GLN A 232 5.51 11.13 -22.48
C GLN A 232 6.27 10.44 -23.63
N PRO A 233 5.59 10.08 -24.72
CA PRO A 233 6.22 9.33 -25.83
C PRO A 233 7.45 10.01 -26.42
N TRP A 234 7.48 11.34 -26.49
CA TRP A 234 8.61 12.08 -27.04
C TRP A 234 9.88 11.91 -26.20
N ALA A 235 9.75 11.89 -24.87
CA ALA A 235 10.88 11.71 -23.96
C ALA A 235 11.43 10.29 -24.05
N VAL A 236 10.55 9.30 -24.21
CA VAL A 236 10.96 7.90 -24.47
C VAL A 236 11.69 7.79 -25.80
N ASN A 237 11.19 8.40 -26.89
CA ASN A 237 11.86 8.39 -28.19
C ASN A 237 13.27 9.00 -28.11
N ALA A 238 13.41 10.16 -27.47
CA ALA A 238 14.69 10.83 -27.32
C ALA A 238 15.69 9.98 -26.50
N ALA A 239 15.22 9.36 -25.41
CA ALA A 239 16.03 8.45 -24.61
C ALA A 239 16.48 7.22 -25.41
N LEU A 240 15.58 6.58 -26.16
CA LEU A 240 15.90 5.39 -26.97
C LEU A 240 16.90 5.71 -28.09
N GLN A 241 16.77 6.88 -28.73
CA GLN A 241 17.75 7.34 -29.73
C GLN A 241 19.15 7.52 -29.12
N ARG A 242 19.22 8.05 -27.89
CA ARG A 242 20.49 8.25 -27.17
C ARG A 242 21.11 6.95 -26.66
N MET A 243 20.28 5.96 -26.32
CA MET A 243 20.72 4.67 -25.75
C MET A 243 21.59 3.84 -26.73
N GLY A 244 21.50 4.11 -28.03
CA GLY A 244 22.40 3.55 -29.04
C GLY A 244 22.38 2.02 -29.07
N ALA A 245 23.55 1.39 -28.82
CA ALA A 245 23.72 -0.06 -28.85
C ALA A 245 23.28 -0.77 -27.55
N HIS A 246 23.01 -0.02 -26.47
CA HIS A 246 22.56 -0.62 -25.21
C HIS A 246 21.14 -1.15 -25.34
N ARG A 247 20.94 -2.43 -25.01
CA ARG A 247 19.63 -3.11 -25.13
C ARG A 247 19.08 -3.40 -23.74
N LEU A 248 17.83 -2.97 -23.52
CA LEU A 248 17.09 -3.30 -22.31
C LEU A 248 16.67 -4.77 -22.32
N SER A 249 16.74 -5.42 -21.15
CA SER A 249 16.18 -6.77 -20.97
C SER A 249 14.66 -6.78 -21.10
N HIS A 250 14.07 -7.97 -21.33
CA HIS A 250 12.62 -8.11 -21.48
C HIS A 250 11.83 -7.57 -20.27
N GLU A 251 12.36 -7.68 -19.05
CA GLU A 251 11.74 -7.12 -17.84
C GLU A 251 11.79 -5.59 -17.81
N GLU A 252 12.92 -5.00 -18.20
CA GLU A 252 13.13 -3.56 -18.29
C GLU A 252 12.26 -2.94 -19.39
N GLN A 253 12.19 -3.59 -20.55
CA GLN A 253 11.26 -3.23 -21.62
C GLN A 253 9.81 -3.19 -21.12
N ALA A 254 9.38 -4.20 -20.34
CA ALA A 254 8.02 -4.24 -19.78
C ALA A 254 7.78 -3.14 -18.73
N VAL A 255 8.80 -2.70 -18.01
CA VAL A 255 8.72 -1.55 -17.09
C VAL A 255 8.56 -0.25 -17.87
N VAL A 256 9.42 0.00 -18.86
CA VAL A 256 9.33 1.21 -19.71
C VAL A 256 7.98 1.28 -20.43
N LEU A 257 7.53 0.16 -21.00
CA LEU A 257 6.24 0.06 -21.68
C LEU A 257 5.07 0.44 -20.77
N ARG A 258 5.01 -0.13 -19.56
CA ARG A 258 3.93 0.14 -18.59
C ARG A 258 3.96 1.57 -18.05
N SER A 259 5.15 2.17 -18.01
CA SER A 259 5.36 3.55 -17.55
C SER A 259 5.20 4.59 -18.65
N THR A 260 4.90 4.21 -19.90
CA THR A 260 4.72 5.14 -21.02
C THR A 260 3.25 5.50 -21.24
N SER A 261 2.94 6.78 -21.43
CA SER A 261 1.55 7.28 -21.50
C SER A 261 0.78 6.77 -22.72
N THR A 262 1.39 6.87 -23.91
CA THR A 262 0.82 6.41 -25.19
C THR A 262 1.88 5.59 -25.95
N PRO A 263 2.08 4.32 -25.58
CA PRO A 263 3.14 3.49 -26.14
C PRO A 263 3.08 3.34 -27.68
N SER A 264 1.90 3.45 -28.29
CA SER A 264 1.73 3.38 -29.74
C SER A 264 2.34 4.56 -30.52
N LYS A 265 2.72 5.65 -29.83
CA LYS A 265 3.38 6.83 -30.43
C LYS A 265 4.90 6.81 -30.28
N VAL A 266 5.45 5.75 -29.68
CA VAL A 266 6.90 5.57 -29.52
C VAL A 266 7.40 4.73 -30.69
N TYR A 267 8.54 5.13 -31.25
CA TYR A 267 9.27 4.37 -32.26
C TYR A 267 10.12 3.33 -31.54
N TRP A 268 9.54 2.16 -31.26
CA TRP A 268 10.24 1.07 -30.60
C TRP A 268 11.31 0.48 -31.54
N PRO A 269 12.56 0.31 -31.09
CA PRO A 269 13.61 -0.33 -31.88
C PRO A 269 13.28 -1.78 -32.22
N ASP A 270 13.88 -2.32 -33.28
CA ASP A 270 13.65 -3.70 -33.74
C ASP A 270 13.98 -4.78 -32.69
N TRP A 271 14.82 -4.46 -31.71
CA TRP A 271 15.17 -5.36 -30.60
C TRP A 271 14.12 -5.37 -29.47
N TRP A 272 13.05 -4.58 -29.58
CA TRP A 272 12.00 -4.50 -28.57
C TRP A 272 10.99 -5.64 -28.70
N GLU A 273 10.99 -6.57 -27.75
CA GLU A 273 10.27 -7.84 -27.87
C GLU A 273 8.90 -7.84 -27.20
N VAL A 274 8.65 -6.97 -26.21
CA VAL A 274 7.44 -7.02 -25.36
C VAL A 274 6.13 -6.74 -26.11
N PHE A 275 6.18 -6.11 -27.29
CA PHE A 275 5.02 -5.90 -28.17
C PHE A 275 4.68 -7.11 -29.04
N THR A 276 5.66 -7.96 -29.30
CA THR A 276 5.55 -9.09 -30.22
C THR A 276 4.84 -10.25 -29.51
N LYS A 277 3.51 -10.23 -29.57
CA LYS A 277 2.66 -11.41 -29.36
C LYS A 277 1.62 -11.48 -30.45
#